data_AF-B1G4X6-F1
#
_entry.id   AF-B1G4X6-F1
#
_cell.length_a   1.000
_cell.length_b   1.000
_cell.length_c   1.000
_cell.angle_alpha   90.00
_cell.angle_beta   90.00
_cell.angle_gamma   90.00
#
_symmetry.space_group_name_H-M   'P 1'
#
loop_
_entity.id
_entity.type
_entity.pdbx_description
1 polymer ?
#
loop_
_entity_poly.entity_id
_entity_poly.type
_entity_poly.pdbx_seq_one_letter_code
_entity_poly.pdbx_strand_id
1 'polypeptide(L)' 'MSLEDSPSECVSDLAKAAGLPLPPERVAQVESVLSAWRADALRLAQRMSEARFDNVLPVTVFSHGAGLEGDTP' A
#
# COMPACT_ATOMS: atom_id res chain seq x y z
N MET A 1 1.52 23.38 -5.84
CA MET A 1 2.22 22.10 -6.12
C MET A 1 1.24 21.21 -6.85
N SER A 2 1.38 21.08 -8.17
CA SER A 2 0.59 20.15 -8.97
C SER A 2 1.08 18.74 -8.68
N LEU A 3 0.18 17.85 -8.24
CA LEU A 3 0.46 16.43 -7.97
C LEU A 3 0.59 15.59 -9.26
N GLU A 4 0.64 16.23 -10.42
CA GLU A 4 0.46 15.57 -11.73
C GLU A 4 1.78 15.12 -12.38
N ASP A 5 2.93 15.42 -11.77
CA ASP A 5 4.25 15.09 -12.34
C ASP A 5 5.20 14.47 -11.30
N SER A 6 4.67 13.54 -10.48
CA SER A 6 5.57 12.61 -9.79
C SER A 6 5.98 11.55 -10.81
N PRO A 7 7.28 11.25 -10.98
CA PRO A 7 7.70 10.15 -11.85
C PRO A 7 6.91 8.92 -11.41
N SER A 8 6.38 8.15 -12.36
CA SER A 8 5.77 6.86 -12.04
C SER A 8 6.84 6.04 -11.34
N GLU A 9 6.86 6.07 -10.00
CA GLU A 9 7.84 5.30 -9.24
C GLU A 9 7.70 3.86 -9.67
N CYS A 10 8.75 3.36 -10.30
CA CYS A 10 8.76 2.00 -10.80
C CYS A 10 8.55 1.09 -9.59
N VAL A 11 7.64 0.12 -9.69
CA VAL A 11 7.34 -0.85 -8.61
C VAL A 11 8.61 -1.53 -8.09
N SER A 12 9.61 -1.70 -8.96
CA SER A 12 10.93 -2.21 -8.60
C SER A 12 11.68 -1.32 -7.62
N ASP A 13 11.54 0.01 -7.71
CA ASP A 13 12.22 0.95 -6.83
C ASP A 13 11.50 1.07 -5.48
N LEU A 14 10.16 1.04 -5.49
CA LEU A 14 9.36 0.90 -4.26
C LEU A 14 9.70 -0.40 -3.51
N ALA A 15 9.81 -1.51 -4.24
CA ALA A 15 10.20 -2.81 -3.69
C ALA A 15 11.59 -2.76 -3.02
N LYS A 16 12.57 -2.12 -3.67
CA LYS A 16 13.91 -1.91 -3.08
C LYS A 16 13.85 -1.03 -1.83
N ALA A 17 13.12 0.07 -1.88
CA ALA A 17 12.99 1.00 -0.75
C ALA A 17 12.32 0.33 0.46
N ALA A 18 11.38 -0.58 0.22
CA ALA A 18 10.72 -1.37 1.26
C ALA A 18 11.58 -2.54 1.79
N GLY A 19 12.78 -2.77 1.24
CA GLY A 19 13.61 -3.93 1.59
C GLY A 19 13.02 -5.27 1.13
N LEU A 20 12.09 -5.25 0.17
CA LEU A 20 11.36 -6.40 -0.36
C LEU A 20 11.59 -6.52 -1.87
N PRO A 21 12.81 -6.84 -2.33
CA PRO A 21 13.11 -6.92 -3.76
C PRO A 21 12.21 -7.96 -4.43
N LEU A 22 11.48 -7.53 -5.46
CA LEU A 22 10.57 -8.40 -6.21
C LEU A 22 11.30 -9.04 -7.40
N PRO A 23 11.08 -10.33 -7.67
CA PRO A 23 11.54 -10.92 -8.90
C PRO A 23 10.71 -10.40 -10.10
N PRO A 24 11.27 -10.37 -11.33
CA PRO A 24 10.64 -9.71 -12.49
C PRO A 24 9.21 -10.16 -12.78
N GLU A 25 8.91 -11.45 -12.60
CA GLU A 25 7.58 -12.02 -12.82
C GLU A 25 6.50 -11.51 -11.84
N ARG A 26 6.92 -10.99 -10.68
CA ARG A 26 6.02 -10.41 -9.67
C ARG A 26 5.79 -8.91 -9.85
N VAL A 27 6.68 -8.21 -10.56
CA VAL A 27 6.58 -6.77 -10.77
C VAL A 27 5.25 -6.39 -11.41
N ALA A 28 4.89 -7.04 -12.52
CA ALA A 28 3.64 -6.74 -13.24
C ALA A 28 2.37 -7.01 -12.40
N GLN A 29 2.40 -8.05 -11.56
CA GLN A 29 1.27 -8.37 -10.66
C GLN A 29 1.11 -7.30 -9.59
N VAL A 30 2.22 -6.88 -8.96
CA VAL A 30 2.21 -5.84 -7.93
C VAL A 30 1.85 -4.48 -8.54
N GLU A 31 2.32 -4.18 -9.74
CA GLU A 31 1.96 -2.96 -10.47
C GLU A 31 0.47 -2.84 -10.72
N SER A 32 -0.18 -3.92 -11.15
CA SER A 32 -1.63 -3.93 -11.34
C SER A 32 -2.39 -3.64 -10.03
N VAL A 33 -1.98 -4.27 -8.93
CA VAL A 33 -2.61 -4.06 -7.61
C VAL A 33 -2.40 -2.62 -7.12
N LEU A 34 -1.16 -2.13 -7.15
CA LEU A 34 -0.84 -0.78 -6.69
C LEU A 34 -1.53 0.29 -7.56
N SER A 35 -1.61 0.07 -8.87
CA SER A 35 -2.30 0.99 -9.78
C SER A 35 -3.80 1.09 -9.47
N ALA A 36 -4.44 -0.04 -9.16
CA ALA A 36 -5.84 -0.06 -8.76
C ALA A 36 -6.07 0.70 -7.44
N TRP A 37 -5.12 0.66 -6.52
CA TRP A 37 -5.24 1.30 -5.19
C TRP A 37 -4.83 2.78 -5.19
N ARG A 38 -3.98 3.20 -6.13
CA ARG A 38 -3.35 4.53 -6.16
C ARG A 38 -4.38 5.66 -6.10
N ALA A 39 -5.46 5.57 -6.88
CA ALA A 39 -6.48 6.63 -6.92
C ALA A 39 -7.16 6.83 -5.56
N ASP A 40 -7.54 5.74 -4.90
CA ASP A 40 -8.19 5.80 -3.59
C ASP A 40 -7.21 6.20 -2.48
N ALA A 41 -5.96 5.75 -2.55
CA ALA A 41 -4.90 6.16 -1.63
C ALA A 41 -4.62 7.67 -1.71
N LEU A 42 -4.57 8.25 -2.92
CA LEU A 42 -4.41 9.69 -3.11
C LEU A 42 -5.60 10.47 -2.56
N ARG A 43 -6.83 10.00 -2.81
CA ARG A 43 -8.03 10.63 -2.26
C ARG A 43 -8.03 10.63 -0.73
N LEU A 44 -7.61 9.52 -0.12
CA LEU A 44 -7.46 9.42 1.33
C LEU A 44 -6.38 10.36 1.85
N ALA A 45 -5.20 10.40 1.22
CA ALA A 45 -4.11 11.29 1.60
C ALA A 45 -4.53 12.77 1.54
N GLN A 46 -5.23 13.17 0.48
CA GLN A 46 -5.79 14.51 0.35
C GLN A 46 -6.77 14.81 1.49
N ARG A 47 -7.69 13.90 1.79
CA ARG A 47 -8.63 14.08 2.90
C ARG A 47 -7.90 14.23 4.23
N MET A 48 -6.91 13.37 4.51
CA MET A 48 -6.12 13.40 5.74
C MET A 48 -5.26 14.66 5.90
N SER A 49 -4.97 15.38 4.80
CA SER A 49 -4.25 16.66 4.86
C SER A 49 -5.08 17.83 5.39
N GLU A 50 -6.40 17.67 5.53
CA GLU A 50 -7.27 18.72 6.05
C GLU A 50 -7.10 18.88 7.57
N ALA A 51 -7.07 20.12 8.07
CA ALA A 51 -6.82 20.44 9.49
C ALA A 51 -7.77 19.73 10.50
N ARG A 52 -8.95 19.30 10.05
CA ARG A 52 -9.88 18.54 10.89
C ARG A 52 -9.43 17.09 11.18
N PHE A 53 -8.43 16.59 10.47
CA PHE A 53 -7.85 15.25 10.65
C PHE A 53 -6.44 15.27 11.24
N ASP A 54 -5.95 16.43 11.70
CA ASP A 54 -4.58 16.60 12.22
C ASP A 54 -4.27 15.70 13.43
N ASN A 55 -5.31 15.34 14.20
CA ASN A 55 -5.21 14.46 15.37
C ASN A 55 -5.60 12.99 15.07
N VAL A 56 -5.80 12.62 13.80
CA VAL A 56 -6.15 11.24 13.42
C VAL A 56 -4.88 10.44 13.21
N LEU A 57 -4.69 9.43 14.05
CA LEU A 57 -3.58 8.49 13.93
C LEU A 57 -3.98 7.29 13.06
N PRO A 58 -3.14 6.84 12.12
CA PRO A 58 -3.40 5.61 11.38
C PRO A 58 -3.40 4.41 12.33
N VAL A 59 -4.51 3.67 12.36
CA VAL A 59 -4.62 2.39 13.07
C VAL A 59 -4.47 1.28 12.06
N THR A 60 -3.44 0.45 12.22
CA THR A 60 -3.29 -0.79 11.45
C THR A 60 -3.78 -1.96 12.30
N VAL A 61 -4.87 -2.61 11.90
CA VAL A 61 -5.38 -3.81 12.57
C VAL A 61 -4.91 -5.03 11.80
N PHE A 62 -3.96 -5.77 12.35
CA PHE A 62 -3.60 -7.09 11.82
C PHE A 62 -4.60 -8.12 12.32
N SER A 63 -5.51 -8.55 11.45
CA SER A 63 -6.36 -9.71 11.73
C SER A 63 -5.63 -10.96 11.25
N HIS A 64 -5.09 -11.75 12.18
CA HIS A 64 -4.73 -13.12 11.86
C HIS A 64 -6.03 -13.88 11.62
N GLY A 65 -6.27 -14.32 10.38
CA GLY A 65 -7.27 -15.34 10.14
C GLY A 65 -6.85 -16.56 10.94
N ALA A 66 -7.63 -16.94 11.95
CA ALA A 66 -7.48 -18.23 12.59
C ALA A 66 -7.74 -19.29 11.50
N GLY A 67 -6.67 -19.73 10.85
CA GLY A 67 -6.70 -20.89 9.99
C GLY A 67 -7.21 -22.06 10.82
N LEU A 68 -8.30 -22.64 10.36
CA LEU A 68 -8.83 -23.91 10.83
C LEU A 68 -7.82 -25.01 10.48
N GLU A 69 -6.79 -25.20 11.30
CA GLU A 69 -5.99 -26.43 11.33
C GLU A 69 -5.93 -26.80 12.82
N GLY A 70 -6.71 -27.76 13.32
CA GLY A 70 -6.71 -29.11 12.81
C GLY A 70 -5.48 -29.83 13.34
N ASP A 71 -5.39 -30.02 14.66
CA ASP A 71 -4.82 -31.27 15.17
C ASP A 71 -5.27 -31.57 16.60
N THR A 72 -5.67 -32.83 16.78
CA THR A 72 -6.01 -33.47 18.05
C THR A 72 -4.75 -34.24 18.47
N PRO A 73 -4.40 -34.26 19.77
CA PRO A 73 -4.72 -35.45 20.55
C PRO A 73 -5.44 -35.14 21.88
#